data_AF-A0A9I9ECI0-F1
#
_entry.id   AF-A0A9I9ECI0-F1
#
_cell.length_a   1.000
_cell.length_b   1.000
_cell.length_c   1.000
_cell.angle_alpha   90.00
_cell.angle_beta   90.00
_cell.angle_gamma   90.00
#
_symmetry.space_group_name_H-M   'P 1'
#
loop_
_entity.id
_entity.type
_entity.pdbx_description
1 polymer ?
#
loop_
_entity_poly.entity_id
_entity_poly.type
_entity_poly.pdbx_seq_one_letter_code
_entity_poly.pdbx_strand_id
1 'polypeptide(L)'
;MPDNLQSVDDWMDFVSEKTSATFKLKIEKYKAMKKKQLPHTCNRKGYARLAEEMRKSSSDPSLVTRVALWTKAHKRKDGQPLNSQVAETLVCLLCNFCSY
;
A
#
# COMPACT_ATOMS: atom_id res chain seq x y z
N MET A 1 -4.95 -26.35 -25.35
CA MET A 1 -4.79 -24.95 -25.75
C MET A 1 -6.05 -24.22 -25.31
N PRO A 2 -5.96 -23.08 -24.63
CA PRO A 2 -7.12 -22.24 -24.38
C PRO A 2 -7.86 -21.89 -25.68
N ASP A 3 -9.20 -21.92 -25.66
CA ASP A 3 -10.03 -21.74 -26.86
C ASP A 3 -9.91 -20.33 -27.50
N ASN A 4 -9.29 -19.38 -26.80
CA ASN A 4 -9.12 -18.00 -27.22
C ASN A 4 -7.77 -17.70 -27.92
N LEU A 5 -6.96 -18.72 -28.23
CA LEU A 5 -5.67 -18.55 -28.91
C LEU A 5 -5.75 -18.95 -30.38
N GLN A 6 -5.04 -18.19 -31.22
CA GLN A 6 -5.02 -18.38 -32.67
C GLN A 6 -4.09 -19.51 -33.11
N SER A 7 -3.03 -19.80 -32.34
CA SER A 7 -2.06 -20.85 -32.64
C SER A 7 -1.52 -21.54 -31.37
N VAL A 8 -1.10 -22.79 -31.53
CA VAL A 8 -0.33 -23.55 -30.52
C VAL A 8 1.05 -22.95 -30.32
N ASP A 9 1.67 -22.40 -31.38
CA ASP A 9 3.00 -21.80 -31.30
C ASP A 9 2.98 -20.53 -30.42
N ASP A 10 1.97 -19.67 -30.58
CA ASP A 10 1.76 -18.50 -29.73
C ASP A 10 1.63 -18.88 -28.25
N TRP A 11 0.98 -20.02 -27.97
CA TRP A 11 0.87 -20.54 -26.62
C TRP A 11 2.22 -20.99 -26.06
N MET A 12 3.02 -21.68 -26.87
CA MET A 12 4.34 -22.17 -26.45
C MET A 12 5.32 -21.01 -26.21
N ASP A 13 5.30 -20.00 -27.08
CA ASP A 13 6.10 -18.77 -26.90
C ASP A 13 5.70 -18.03 -25.62
N PHE A 14 4.39 -17.89 -25.36
CA PHE A 14 3.90 -17.30 -24.12
C PHE A 14 4.38 -18.07 -22.89
N VAL A 15 4.25 -19.41 -22.89
CA VAL A 15 4.69 -20.24 -21.77
C VAL A 15 6.20 -20.11 -21.57
N SER A 16 6.98 -20.11 -22.65
CA SER A 16 8.44 -19.92 -22.60
C SER A 16 8.80 -18.57 -21.98
N GLU A 17 8.14 -17.48 -22.40
CA GLU A 17 8.36 -16.15 -21.83
C GLU A 17 8.01 -16.10 -20.34
N LYS A 18 6.83 -16.62 -19.94
CA LYS A 18 6.36 -16.57 -18.53
C LYS A 18 7.12 -17.49 -17.60
N THR A 19 7.78 -18.52 -18.13
CA THR A 19 8.62 -19.44 -17.33
C THR A 19 10.10 -19.04 -17.31
N SER A 20 10.50 -18.09 -18.17
CA SER A 20 11.87 -17.59 -18.26
C SER A 20 12.40 -17.00 -16.96
N ALA A 21 13.72 -17.08 -16.77
CA ALA A 21 14.39 -16.51 -15.61
C ALA A 21 14.23 -14.98 -15.53
N THR A 22 14.26 -14.29 -16.66
CA THR A 22 14.09 -12.84 -16.75
C THR A 22 12.70 -12.40 -16.30
N PHE A 23 11.65 -13.15 -16.69
CA PHE A 23 10.29 -12.87 -16.25
C PHE A 23 10.11 -13.11 -14.75
N LYS A 24 10.71 -14.16 -14.18
CA LYS A 24 10.71 -14.40 -12.73
C LYS A 24 11.38 -13.24 -11.97
N LEU A 25 12.54 -12.78 -12.43
CA LEU A 25 13.22 -11.61 -11.85
C LEU A 25 12.34 -10.35 -11.91
N LYS A 26 11.64 -10.14 -13.02
CA LYS A 26 10.69 -9.03 -13.17
C LYS A 26 9.56 -9.12 -12.15
N ILE A 27 8.94 -10.30 -11.98
CA ILE A 27 7.90 -10.51 -10.96
C ILE A 27 8.43 -10.22 -9.56
N GLU A 28 9.60 -10.74 -9.20
CA GLU A 28 10.16 -10.54 -7.87
C GLU A 28 10.44 -9.06 -7.60
N LYS A 29 10.93 -8.31 -8.59
CA LYS A 29 11.05 -6.85 -8.50
C LYS A 29 9.70 -6.18 -8.22
N TYR A 30 8.63 -6.54 -8.94
CA TYR A 30 7.30 -5.97 -8.70
C TYR A 30 6.73 -6.37 -7.32
N LYS A 31 6.95 -7.61 -6.86
CA LYS A 31 6.57 -8.04 -5.51
C LYS A 31 7.31 -7.24 -4.44
N ALA A 32 8.61 -7.02 -4.60
CA ALA A 32 9.40 -6.21 -3.69
C ALA A 32 8.90 -4.76 -3.64
N MET A 33 8.58 -4.16 -4.79
CA MET A 33 7.99 -2.82 -4.85
C MET A 33 6.61 -2.78 -4.15
N LYS A 34 5.75 -3.79 -4.36
CA LYS A 34 4.43 -3.87 -3.72
C LYS A 34 4.52 -4.01 -2.20
N LYS A 35 5.49 -4.77 -1.70
CA LYS A 35 5.75 -4.89 -0.24
C LYS A 35 6.15 -3.55 0.39
N LYS A 36 6.85 -2.69 -0.35
CA LYS A 36 7.27 -1.36 0.10
C LYS A 36 6.18 -0.29 0.04
N GLN A 37 5.02 -0.59 -0.55
CA GLN A 37 3.94 0.39 -0.60
C GLN A 37 3.38 0.65 0.81
N LEU A 38 2.96 1.89 1.03
CA LEU A 38 2.27 2.34 2.24
C LEU A 38 0.78 2.49 1.89
N PRO A 39 0.01 1.38 1.92
CA PRO A 39 -1.39 1.41 1.55
C PRO A 39 -2.21 2.26 2.52
N HIS A 40 -3.12 3.08 1.99
CA HIS A 40 -4.11 3.78 2.79
C HIS A 40 -5.32 2.88 3.06
N THR A 41 -5.87 2.93 4.27
CA THR A 41 -7.09 2.22 4.69
C THR A 41 -8.35 3.05 4.52
N CYS A 42 -8.24 4.33 4.19
CA CYS A 42 -9.35 5.27 4.10
C CYS A 42 -10.22 5.09 2.84
N ASN A 43 -10.52 3.86 2.41
CA ASN A 43 -11.39 3.54 1.26
C ASN A 43 -11.20 4.53 0.07
N ARG A 44 -12.29 5.12 -0.44
CA ARG A 44 -12.30 6.23 -1.41
C ARG A 44 -12.29 7.62 -0.75
N LYS A 45 -12.17 7.70 0.58
CA LYS A 45 -12.11 8.98 1.30
C LYS A 45 -10.68 9.51 1.24
N GLY A 46 -10.53 10.71 0.68
CA GLY A 46 -9.25 11.41 0.73
C GLY A 46 -8.95 11.99 2.12
N TYR A 47 -7.72 12.47 2.30
CA TYR A 47 -7.25 13.08 3.54
C TYR A 47 -8.09 14.25 4.03
N ALA A 48 -8.60 15.09 3.12
CA ALA A 48 -9.44 16.24 3.48
C ALA A 48 -10.73 15.81 4.21
N ARG A 49 -11.43 14.81 3.66
CA ARG A 49 -12.65 14.26 4.25
C ARG A 49 -12.35 13.56 5.58
N LEU A 50 -11.25 12.81 5.64
CA LEU A 50 -10.83 12.15 6.88
C LEU A 50 -10.50 13.16 7.99
N ALA A 51 -9.82 14.26 7.65
CA ALA A 51 -9.49 15.32 8.60
C ALA A 51 -10.76 16.00 9.13
N GLU A 52 -11.72 16.28 8.27
CA GLU A 52 -13.01 16.86 8.67
C GLU A 52 -13.78 15.91 9.61
N GLU A 53 -13.82 14.61 9.31
CA GLU A 53 -14.43 13.60 10.20
C GLU A 53 -13.75 13.57 11.57
N MET A 54 -12.42 13.56 11.59
CA MET A 54 -11.65 13.59 12.85
C MET A 54 -11.97 14.85 13.66
N ARG A 55 -12.04 16.01 13.01
CA ARG A 55 -12.40 17.29 13.65
C ARG A 55 -13.81 17.26 14.22
N LYS A 56 -14.79 16.76 13.46
CA LYS A 56 -16.19 16.66 13.91
C LYS A 56 -16.36 15.70 15.09
N SER A 57 -15.55 14.64 15.14
CA SER A 57 -15.56 13.66 16.23
C SER A 57 -14.72 14.07 17.46
N SER A 58 -13.93 15.14 17.36
CA SER A 58 -13.03 15.58 18.42
C SER A 58 -13.68 16.70 19.23
N SER A 59 -13.52 16.67 20.55
CA SER A 59 -13.88 17.79 21.42
C SER A 59 -13.02 19.03 21.16
N ASP A 60 -11.81 18.83 20.63
CA ASP A 60 -10.92 19.89 20.17
C ASP A 60 -10.46 19.62 18.72
N PRO A 61 -11.07 20.29 17.73
CA PRO A 61 -10.71 20.17 16.32
C PRO A 61 -9.28 20.65 15.99
N SER A 62 -8.69 21.51 16.83
CA SER A 62 -7.35 22.08 16.60
C SER A 62 -6.23 21.06 16.81
N LEU A 63 -6.50 19.98 17.55
CA LEU A 63 -5.56 18.89 17.83
C LEU A 63 -5.43 17.86 16.69
N VAL A 64 -6.17 18.01 15.60
CA VAL A 64 -6.04 17.12 14.43
C VAL A 64 -4.77 17.48 13.66
N THR A 65 -3.66 16.91 14.11
CA THR A 65 -2.35 17.05 13.46
C THR A 65 -2.23 16.20 12.20
N ARG A 66 -1.29 16.57 11.32
CA ARG A 66 -0.98 15.79 10.12
C ARG A 66 -0.52 14.36 10.46
N VAL A 67 0.22 14.19 11.56
CA VAL A 67 0.68 12.87 12.04
C VAL A 67 -0.50 12.02 12.51
N ALA A 68 -1.43 12.59 13.27
CA ALA A 68 -2.65 11.89 13.70
C ALA A 68 -3.51 11.46 12.50
N LEU A 69 -3.66 12.36 11.51
CA LEU A 69 -4.38 12.09 10.27
C LEU A 69 -3.72 10.96 9.47
N TRP A 70 -2.41 11.03 9.27
CA TRP A 70 -1.65 9.99 8.55
C TRP A 70 -1.73 8.64 9.27
N THR A 71 -1.64 8.66 10.60
CA THR A 71 -1.78 7.48 11.45
C THR A 71 -3.15 6.83 11.30
N LYS A 72 -4.22 7.63 11.31
CA LYS A 72 -5.59 7.13 11.11
C LYS A 72 -5.79 6.57 9.71
N ALA A 73 -5.18 7.18 8.70
CA ALA A 73 -5.30 6.78 7.31
C ALA A 73 -4.57 5.47 6.95
N HIS A 74 -3.61 5.03 7.75
CA HIS A 74 -2.83 3.81 7.48
C HIS A 74 -3.04 2.69 8.51
N LYS A 75 -3.86 2.93 9.52
CA LYS A 75 -4.31 1.92 10.47
C LYS A 75 -5.65 1.33 10.07
N ARG A 76 -5.83 0.05 10.34
CA ARG A 76 -7.12 -0.63 10.24
C ARG A 76 -8.05 -0.19 11.39
N LYS A 77 -9.32 -0.60 11.34
CA LYS A 77 -10.31 -0.27 12.39
C LYS A 77 -9.92 -0.81 13.78
N ASP A 78 -9.20 -1.94 13.82
CA ASP A 78 -8.62 -2.58 15.01
C ASP A 78 -7.37 -1.83 15.54
N GLY A 79 -6.92 -0.77 14.87
CA GLY A 79 -5.74 0.00 15.23
C GLY A 79 -4.40 -0.59 14.76
N GLN A 80 -4.41 -1.75 14.11
CA GLN A 80 -3.19 -2.40 13.62
C GLN A 80 -2.71 -1.77 12.30
N PRO A 81 -1.38 -1.69 12.09
CA PRO A 81 -0.82 -1.28 10.80
C PRO A 81 -1.09 -2.34 9.73
N LEU A 82 -1.25 -1.92 8.48
CA LEU A 82 -1.55 -2.83 7.37
C LEU A 82 -0.39 -3.75 6.99
N ASN A 83 0.84 -3.28 7.14
CA ASN A 83 2.05 -4.03 6.85
C ASN A 83 3.22 -3.52 7.71
N SER A 84 4.34 -4.25 7.68
CA SER A 84 5.59 -3.91 8.36
C SER A 84 6.09 -2.50 8.02
N GLN A 85 5.96 -2.06 6.77
CA GLN A 85 6.48 -0.77 6.33
C GLN A 85 5.68 0.40 6.88
N VAL A 86 4.35 0.25 6.99
CA VAL A 86 3.49 1.21 7.69
C VAL A 86 3.85 1.23 9.18
N ALA A 87 4.10 0.07 9.79
CA ALA A 87 4.51 0.00 11.19
C ALA A 87 5.83 0.73 11.45
N GLU A 88 6.85 0.45 10.64
CA GLU A 88 8.17 1.13 10.67
C GLU A 88 7.99 2.65 10.51
N THR A 89 7.22 3.08 9.50
CA THR A 89 6.99 4.51 9.25
C THR A 89 6.24 5.18 10.41
N LEU A 90 5.28 4.51 11.04
CA LEU A 90 4.59 5.01 12.22
C LEU A 90 5.54 5.20 13.39
N VAL A 91 6.47 4.26 13.62
CA VAL A 91 7.49 4.39 14.66
C VAL A 91 8.36 5.63 14.39
N CYS A 92 8.84 5.80 13.15
CA CYS A 92 9.63 6.98 12.77
C CYS A 92 8.87 8.30 12.98
N LEU A 93 7.60 8.36 12.57
CA LEU A 93 6.76 9.56 12.68
C LEU A 93 6.39 9.91 14.12
N LEU A 94 6.23 8.92 15.00
CA LEU A 94 5.82 9.13 16.38
C LEU A 94 7.01 9.39 17.31
N CYS A 95 8.18 8.85 17.00
CA CYS A 95 9.37 9.00 17.84
C CYS A 95 10.18 10.28 17.57
N ASN A 96 9.86 11.09 16.53
CA ASN A 96 10.65 12.27 16.10
C ASN A 96 12.16 11.98 15.87
N PHE A 97 12.59 10.71 15.84
CA PHE A 97 13.99 10.28 15.92
C PHE A 97 14.53 9.61 14.65
N CYS A 98 13.86 9.78 13.52
CA CYS A 98 14.47 9.50 12.22
C CYS A 98 14.79 10.81 11.52
N SER A 99 15.84 11.46 12.01
CA SER A 99 16.59 12.45 11.25
C SER A 99 17.22 11.77 10.03
N TYR A 100 16.96 12.36 8.85
CA TYR A 100 17.68 12.25 7.57
C TYR A 100 18.15 10.87 7.08
#